data_AF-A0A3M1DBE5-F1
#
_entry.id   AF-A0A3M1DBE5-F1
#
_cell.length_a   1.000
_cell.length_b   1.000
_cell.length_c   1.000
_cell.angle_alpha   90.00
_cell.angle_beta   90.00
_cell.angle_gamma   90.00
#
_symmetry.space_group_name_H-M   'P 1'
#
loop_
_entity.id
_entity.type
_entity.pdbx_description
1 polymer ?
#
loop_
_entity_poly.entity_id
_entity_poly.type
_entity_poly.pdbx_seq_one_letter_code
_entity_poly.pdbx_strand_id
1 'polypeptide(L)'
;ARNHIWGRLMSAKLSRINQAYYMARDEFLGKPIDADPEFLKELQQVDAAAVRRVAATWFRTDAPIIATAGTIPADQPDTAEGK
;
A
#
# COMPACT_ATOMS: atom_id res chain seq x y z
N ALA A 1 -5.22 14.03 0.85
CA ALA A 1 -4.33 12.86 1.11
C ALA A 1 -4.08 12.64 2.60
N ARG A 2 -3.40 13.56 3.31
CA ARG A 2 -3.04 13.39 4.73
C ARG A 2 -4.22 13.04 5.65
N ASN A 3 -5.29 13.83 5.63
CA ASN A 3 -6.49 13.59 6.46
C ASN A 3 -7.17 12.26 6.16
N HIS A 4 -7.09 11.81 4.91
CA HIS A 4 -7.67 10.53 4.50
C HIS A 4 -6.85 9.35 5.04
N ILE A 5 -5.52 9.44 5.00
CA ILE A 5 -4.62 8.42 5.58
C ILE A 5 -4.84 8.36 7.11
N TRP A 6 -4.89 9.51 7.77
CA TRP A 6 -5.19 9.59 9.20
C TRP A 6 -6.56 8.97 9.53
N GLY A 7 -7.60 9.32 8.77
CA GLY A 7 -8.95 8.75 8.94
C GLY A 7 -8.98 7.23 8.77
N ARG A 8 -8.28 6.68 7.76
CA ARG A 8 -8.19 5.22 7.57
C ARG A 8 -7.45 4.52 8.70
N LEU A 9 -6.37 5.11 9.22
CA LEU A 9 -5.65 4.58 10.37
C LEU A 9 -6.53 4.56 11.63
N MET A 10 -7.25 5.66 11.90
CA MET A 10 -8.16 5.72 13.03
C MET A 10 -9.31 4.72 12.89
N SER A 11 -9.94 4.62 11.71
CA SER A 11 -11.00 3.65 11.44
C SER A 11 -10.52 2.20 11.56
N ALA A 12 -9.29 1.91 11.14
CA ALA A 12 -8.68 0.60 11.35
C ALA A 12 -8.59 0.27 12.85
N LYS A 13 -8.30 1.25 13.71
CA LYS A 13 -8.22 1.06 15.16
C LYS A 13 -9.56 0.99 15.88
N LEU A 14 -10.67 1.36 15.27
CA LEU A 14 -11.99 1.34 15.94
C LEU A 14 -12.60 -0.07 16.08
N SER A 15 -12.11 -1.06 15.32
CA SER A 15 -12.60 -2.45 15.39
C SER A 15 -11.64 -3.34 16.18
N ARG A 16 -12.16 -4.11 17.14
CA ARG A 16 -11.39 -5.11 17.91
C ARG A 16 -10.76 -6.18 17.01
N ILE A 17 -11.44 -6.56 15.93
CA ILE A 17 -10.93 -7.53 14.94
C ILE A 17 -9.73 -6.93 14.20
N ASN A 18 -9.85 -5.67 13.77
CA ASN A 18 -8.76 -4.99 13.10
C ASN A 18 -7.56 -4.78 14.04
N GLN A 19 -7.80 -4.38 15.30
CA GLN A 19 -6.73 -4.22 16.30
C GLN A 19 -5.93 -5.53 16.46
N ALA A 20 -6.61 -6.67 16.61
CA ALA A 20 -5.94 -7.97 16.73
C ALA A 20 -5.14 -8.35 15.47
N TYR A 21 -5.71 -8.09 14.27
CA TYR A 21 -5.03 -8.31 13.00
C TYR A 21 -3.75 -7.46 12.88
N TYR A 22 -3.83 -6.16 13.18
CA TYR A 22 -2.68 -5.26 13.07
C TYR A 22 -1.63 -5.56 14.14
N MET A 23 -2.02 -5.91 15.37
CA MET A 23 -1.08 -6.37 16.40
C MET A 23 -0.33 -7.63 15.97
N ALA A 24 -1.02 -8.64 15.43
CA ALA A 24 -0.37 -9.87 14.96
C ALA A 24 0.55 -9.62 13.75
N ARG A 25 0.13 -8.76 12.82
CA ARG A 25 0.96 -8.34 11.68
C ARG A 25 2.20 -7.59 12.14
N ASP A 26 2.05 -6.66 13.07
CA ASP A 26 3.15 -5.81 13.52
C ASP A 26 4.16 -6.63 14.33
N GLU A 27 3.71 -7.57 15.17
CA GLU A 27 4.56 -8.58 15.81
C GLU A 27 5.30 -9.43 14.78
N PHE A 28 4.60 -9.95 13.77
CA PHE A 28 5.21 -10.75 12.69
C PHE A 28 6.28 -9.97 11.91
N LEU A 29 6.09 -8.67 11.72
CA LEU A 29 7.03 -7.79 11.02
C LEU A 29 8.11 -7.21 11.96
N GLY A 30 8.11 -7.56 13.25
CA GLY A 30 9.06 -7.04 14.25
C GLY A 30 8.93 -5.53 14.47
N LYS A 31 7.73 -4.96 14.29
CA LYS A 31 7.50 -3.53 14.45
C LYS A 31 7.33 -3.15 15.92
N PRO A 32 7.85 -1.98 16.33
CA PRO A 32 7.65 -1.48 17.68
C PRO A 32 6.17 -1.13 17.92
N ILE A 33 5.74 -1.23 19.18
CA ILE A 33 4.38 -0.84 19.64
C ILE A 33 4.06 0.63 19.27
N ASP A 34 5.10 1.45 19.15
CA ASP A 34 5.01 2.90 18.96
C ASP A 34 5.00 3.31 17.46
N ALA A 35 4.97 2.33 16.56
CA ALA A 35 5.09 2.56 15.11
C ALA A 35 4.01 3.51 14.56
N ASP A 36 2.80 3.49 15.12
CA ASP A 36 1.70 4.34 14.66
C ASP A 36 1.86 5.82 15.06
N PRO A 37 2.15 6.16 16.33
CA PRO A 37 2.55 7.51 16.71
C PRO A 37 3.74 8.06 15.89
N GLU A 38 4.76 7.24 15.67
CA GLU A 38 5.94 7.63 14.87
C GLU A 38 5.56 7.91 13.41
N PHE A 39 4.80 7.01 12.79
CA PHE A 39 4.26 7.20 11.45
C PHE A 39 3.44 8.49 11.33
N LEU A 40 2.59 8.81 12.31
CA LEU A 40 1.81 10.04 12.28
C LEU A 40 2.68 11.30 12.39
N LYS A 41 3.74 11.25 13.20
CA LYS A 41 4.72 12.35 13.33
C LYS A 41 5.45 12.58 12.01
N GLU A 42 5.90 11.51 11.35
CA GLU A 42 6.55 11.59 10.04
C GLU A 42 5.59 12.09 8.95
N LEU A 43 4.36 11.59 8.94
CA LEU A 43 3.34 11.98 7.96
C LEU A 43 3.02 13.49 8.03
N GLN A 44 3.10 14.09 9.22
CA GLN A 44 2.93 15.54 9.41
C GLN A 44 4.05 16.36 8.76
N GLN A 45 5.26 15.80 8.66
CA GLN A 45 6.45 16.45 8.10
C GLN A 45 6.50 16.36 6.56
N VAL A 46 5.67 15.52 5.93
CA VAL A 46 5.67 15.34 4.47
C VAL A 46 5.18 16.61 3.76
N ASP A 47 6.04 17.21 2.94
CA ASP A 47 5.73 18.36 2.11
C ASP A 47 5.70 18.01 0.60
N ALA A 48 5.36 19.00 -0.23
CA ALA A 48 5.29 18.81 -1.68
C ALA A 48 6.67 18.47 -2.31
N ALA A 49 7.76 18.94 -1.71
CA ALA A 49 9.11 18.65 -2.20
C ALA A 49 9.49 17.18 -1.94
N ALA A 50 9.16 16.65 -0.76
CA ALA A 50 9.34 15.24 -0.42
C ALA A 50 8.53 14.34 -1.36
N VAL A 51 7.28 14.69 -1.66
CA VAL A 51 6.44 13.94 -2.62
C VAL A 51 7.08 13.91 -4.01
N ARG A 52 7.52 15.07 -4.52
CA ARG A 52 8.20 15.15 -5.83
C ARG A 52 9.48 14.33 -5.88
N ARG A 53 10.28 14.37 -4.81
CA ARG A 53 11.53 13.61 -4.71
C ARG A 53 11.26 12.10 -4.77
N VAL A 54 10.34 11.60 -3.95
CA VAL A 54 9.99 10.17 -3.91
C VAL A 54 9.38 9.73 -5.24
N ALA A 55 8.54 10.56 -5.87
CA ALA A 55 8.00 10.28 -7.18
C ALA A 55 9.11 10.09 -8.23
N ALA A 56 10.11 10.98 -8.26
CA ALA A 56 11.25 10.86 -9.16
C ALA A 56 12.12 9.62 -8.91
N THR A 57 12.19 9.15 -7.64
CA THR A 57 12.97 7.95 -7.29
C THR A 57 12.28 6.65 -7.72
N TRP A 58 10.97 6.54 -7.49
CA TRP A 58 10.25 5.27 -7.64
C TRP A 58 9.43 5.17 -8.93
N PHE A 59 8.92 6.28 -9.46
CA PHE A 59 8.25 6.31 -10.75
C PHE A 59 9.24 6.62 -11.87
N ARG A 60 10.20 5.70 -12.03
CA ARG A 60 11.13 5.77 -13.14
C ARG A 60 10.39 5.50 -14.44
N THR A 61 10.49 6.42 -15.39
CA THR A 61 9.84 6.30 -16.71
C THR A 61 10.65 5.46 -17.69
N ASP A 62 11.87 5.06 -17.33
CA ASP A 62 12.81 4.33 -18.20
C ASP A 62 12.68 2.80 -18.10
N ALA A 63 11.92 2.27 -17.14
CA ALA A 63 11.68 0.83 -16.97
C ALA A 63 10.25 0.52 -16.49
N PRO A 64 9.20 0.85 -17.27
CA PRO A 64 7.83 0.55 -16.87
C PRO A 64 7.56 -0.96 -16.95
N ILE A 65 7.16 -1.57 -15.83
CA ILE A 65 6.57 -2.91 -15.84
C ILE A 65 5.06 -2.73 -16.06
N ILE A 66 4.60 -3.06 -17.27
CA ILE A 66 3.17 -3.01 -17.63
C ILE A 66 2.60 -4.42 -17.47
N ALA A 67 1.82 -4.63 -16.42
CA ALA A 67 1.03 -5.83 -16.25
C ALA A 67 -0.41 -5.52 -16.65
N THR A 68 -0.88 -6.07 -17.77
CA THR A 68 -2.28 -5.99 -18.19
C THR A 68 -2.99 -7.29 -17.85
N ALA A 69 -4.10 -7.21 -17.12
CA ALA A 69 -5.02 -8.34 -16.97
C ALA A 69 -6.14 -8.20 -18.03
N GLY A 70 -6.17 -9.10 -18.99
CA GLY A 70 -7.29 -9.27 -19.92
C GLY A 70 -8.20 -10.39 -19.44
N THR A 71 -9.51 -10.26 -19.68
CA THR A 71 -10.44 -11.38 -19.56
C THR A 71 -10.45 -12.15 -20.87
N ILE A 72 -10.21 -13.47 -20.81
CA ILE A 72 -10.50 -14.35 -21.93
C ILE A 72 -12.03 -14.31 -22.13
N PRO A 73 -12.53 -13.97 -23.34
CA PRO A 73 -13.95 -14.02 -23.64
C PRO A 73 -14.52 -15.42 -23.32
N ALA A 74 -15.68 -15.47 -22.66
CA ALA A 74 -16.26 -16.72 -22.16
C ALA A 74 -16.63 -17.73 -23.28
N ASP A 75 -16.60 -17.30 -24.54
CA ASP A 75 -16.88 -18.08 -25.74
C ASP A 75 -15.63 -18.65 -26.43
N GLN A 76 -14.43 -18.39 -25.91
CA GLN A 76 -13.18 -18.87 -26.49
C GLN A 76 -12.69 -20.14 -25.74
N PRO A 77 -12.65 -21.32 -26.40
CA PRO A 77 -12.15 -22.53 -25.75
C PRO A 77 -10.65 -22.37 -25.43
N ASP A 78 -10.26 -22.86 -24.26
CA ASP A 78 -8.89 -22.85 -23.74
C ASP A 78 -7.95 -23.68 -24.62
N THR A 79 -7.41 -23.08 -25.68
CA THR A 79 -6.24 -23.63 -26.37
C THR A 79 -4.98 -23.18 -25.64
N ALA A 80 -4.62 -23.97 -24.64
CA ALA A 80 -3.29 -23.97 -24.07
C ALA A 80 -2.27 -24.51 -25.10
N GLU A 81 -1.77 -23.63 -25.97
CA GLU A 81 -0.54 -23.87 -26.72
C GLU A 81 0.39 -22.65 -26.62
N GLY A 82 1.57 -22.88 -26.05
CA GLY A 82 2.66 -21.90 -26.04
C GLY A 82 3.80 -22.32 -25.11
N LYS A 83 4.74 -23.10 -25.65
CA LYS A 83 6.05 -23.39 -25.07
C LYS A 83 6.92 -22.13 -24.97
#